data_AF-A0A1C4E236-F1
#
_entry.id   AF-A0A1C4E236-F1
#
_cell.length_a   1.000
_cell.length_b   1.000
_cell.length_c   1.000
_cell.angle_alpha   90.00
_cell.angle_beta   90.00
_cell.angle_gamma   90.00
#
_symmetry.space_group_name_H-M   'P 1'
#
loop_
_entity.id
_entity.type
_entity.pdbx_description
1 polymer ?
#
loop_
_entity_poly.entity_id
_entity_poly.type
_entity_poly.pdbx_seq_one_letter_code
_entity_poly.pdbx_strand_id
1 'polypeptide(L)'
;MTKVFIINGGQVFDESKGLFNKTLTNWTENFMVENGFEVRVTNASDDFDTQQEIENFTWADVIVWHTKPLMNHFLNQRRNTSHHDLRKDNAMAPTPII
;
A
#
# COMPACT_ATOMS: atom_id res chain seq x y z
N MET A 1 25.69 -14.09 -10.82
CA MET A 1 24.53 -13.45 -11.48
C MET A 1 23.89 -12.56 -10.43
N THR A 2 23.48 -11.33 -10.77
CA THR A 2 22.87 -10.42 -9.77
C THR A 2 21.49 -10.92 -9.40
N LYS A 3 21.20 -10.95 -8.10
CA LYS A 3 19.97 -11.47 -7.51
C LYS A 3 19.03 -10.33 -7.13
N VAL A 4 17.82 -10.35 -7.67
CA VAL A 4 16.80 -9.33 -7.49
C VAL A 4 15.64 -9.90 -6.70
N PHE A 5 15.29 -9.25 -5.61
CA PHE A 5 14.11 -9.59 -4.83
C PHE A 5 13.05 -8.50 -4.96
N ILE A 6 11.89 -8.86 -5.52
CA ILE A 6 10.79 -7.94 -5.79
C ILE A 6 9.70 -8.15 -4.73
N ILE A 7 9.30 -7.07 -4.05
CA ILE A 7 8.23 -7.07 -3.06
C ILE A 7 7.04 -6.30 -3.64
N ASN A 8 5.96 -7.02 -3.92
CA ASN A 8 4.68 -6.43 -4.27
C ASN A 8 3.94 -6.00 -2.99
N GLY A 9 4.05 -4.72 -2.64
CA GLY A 9 3.32 -4.06 -1.56
C GLY A 9 1.94 -3.55 -1.95
N GLY A 10 1.43 -3.94 -3.12
CA GLY A 10 0.13 -3.54 -3.62
C GLY A 10 -1.00 -4.22 -2.85
N GLN A 11 -1.44 -3.59 -1.76
CA GLN A 11 -2.60 -4.08 -1.00
C GLN A 11 -3.87 -4.11 -1.86
N VAL A 12 -4.57 -5.24 -1.81
CA VAL A 12 -5.87 -5.43 -2.45
C VAL A 12 -6.90 -4.57 -1.71
N PHE A 13 -7.11 -3.34 -2.19
CA PHE A 13 -8.22 -2.49 -1.78
C PHE A 13 -9.35 -2.63 -2.79
N ASP A 14 -10.41 -3.30 -2.35
CA ASP A 14 -11.75 -3.29 -2.92
C ASP A 14 -11.77 -3.27 -4.47
N GLU A 15 -12.21 -2.16 -5.09
CA GLU A 15 -12.42 -2.00 -6.54
C GLU A 15 -11.16 -2.14 -7.41
N SER A 16 -9.96 -1.84 -6.88
CA SER A 16 -8.72 -1.85 -7.68
C SER A 16 -8.09 -3.24 -7.83
N LYS A 17 -8.49 -4.19 -6.97
CA LYS A 17 -7.94 -5.57 -6.88
C LYS A 17 -6.41 -5.69 -6.90
N GLY A 18 -5.67 -4.61 -6.61
CA GLY A 18 -4.22 -4.56 -6.73
C GLY A 18 -3.67 -4.70 -8.16
N LEU A 19 -4.50 -4.55 -9.20
CA LEU A 19 -4.14 -4.89 -10.59
C LEU A 19 -2.90 -4.14 -11.08
N PHE A 20 -2.80 -2.84 -10.80
CA PHE A 20 -1.66 -2.04 -11.23
C PHE A 20 -0.33 -2.57 -10.66
N ASN A 21 -0.24 -2.80 -9.35
CA ASN A 21 0.98 -3.30 -8.73
C ASN A 21 1.31 -4.72 -9.19
N LYS A 22 0.29 -5.56 -9.42
CA LYS A 22 0.48 -6.89 -10.01
C LYS A 22 1.06 -6.80 -11.43
N THR A 23 0.49 -5.95 -12.29
CA THR A 23 0.99 -5.74 -13.66
C THR A 23 2.41 -5.21 -13.66
N LEU A 24 2.72 -4.23 -12.80
CA LEU A 24 4.06 -3.67 -12.69
C LEU A 24 5.07 -4.70 -12.15
N THR A 25 4.69 -5.48 -11.14
CA THR A 25 5.51 -6.57 -10.60
C THR A 25 5.87 -7.60 -11.66
N ASN A 26 4.87 -8.06 -12.41
CA ASN A 26 5.09 -9.02 -13.50
C ASN A 26 5.96 -8.44 -14.61
N TRP A 27 5.77 -7.16 -14.96
CA TRP A 27 6.60 -6.50 -15.96
C TRP A 27 8.07 -6.43 -15.51
N THR A 28 8.33 -6.03 -14.26
CA THR A 28 9.68 -5.94 -13.71
C THR A 28 10.32 -7.33 -13.61
N GLU A 29 9.59 -8.34 -13.14
CA GLU A 29 10.08 -9.73 -13.09
C GLU A 29 10.53 -10.20 -14.48
N ASN A 30 9.67 -10.07 -15.49
CA ASN A 30 9.98 -10.46 -16.87
C ASN A 30 11.20 -9.72 -17.41
N PHE A 31 11.24 -8.39 -17.25
CA PHE A 31 12.36 -7.58 -17.70
C PHE A 31 13.69 -8.04 -17.06
N MET A 32 13.69 -8.32 -15.75
CA MET A 32 14.89 -8.76 -15.04
C MET A 32 15.31 -10.16 -15.49
N VAL A 33 14.39 -11.11 -15.62
CA VAL A 33 14.71 -12.46 -16.12
C VAL A 33 15.27 -12.41 -17.54
N GLU A 34 14.66 -11.63 -18.45
CA GLU A 34 15.12 -11.44 -19.84
C GLU A 34 16.54 -10.85 -19.93
N ASN A 35 16.94 -10.05 -18.94
CA ASN A 35 18.27 -9.43 -18.87
C ASN A 35 19.27 -10.26 -18.04
N GLY A 36 18.95 -11.52 -17.72
CA GLY A 36 19.87 -12.45 -17.08
C GLY A 36 20.05 -12.25 -15.57
N PHE A 37 19.04 -11.71 -14.89
CA PHE A 37 19.01 -11.64 -13.42
C PHE A 37 18.33 -12.87 -12.83
N GLU A 38 18.74 -13.27 -11.62
CA GLU A 38 17.96 -14.22 -10.82
C GLU A 38 16.90 -13.44 -10.04
N VAL A 39 15.63 -13.86 -10.11
CA VAL A 39 14.53 -13.09 -9.52
C VAL A 39 13.75 -13.94 -8.51
N ARG A 40 13.41 -13.34 -7.37
CA ARG A 40 12.40 -13.82 -6.43
C ARG A 40 11.34 -12.75 -6.25
N VAL A 41 10.09 -13.17 -6.04
CA VAL A 41 8.96 -12.26 -5.85
C VAL A 41 8.14 -12.68 -4.62
N THR A 42 7.84 -11.73 -3.75
CA THR A 42 6.88 -11.92 -2.64
C THR A 42 5.76 -10.90 -2.76
N ASN A 43 4.53 -11.33 -2.44
CA ASN A 43 3.39 -10.45 -2.29
C ASN A 43 3.16 -10.16 -0.80
N ALA A 44 3.29 -8.90 -0.39
CA ALA A 44 3.19 -8.50 1.02
C ALA A 44 1.75 -8.56 1.57
N SER A 45 0.76 -8.79 0.71
CA SER A 45 -0.64 -8.95 1.13
C SER A 45 -1.03 -10.40 1.43
N ASP A 46 -0.18 -11.36 1.05
CA ASP A 46 -0.43 -12.78 1.26
C ASP A 46 0.21 -13.22 2.60
N ASP A 47 -0.20 -14.38 3.12
CA ASP A 47 0.48 -14.98 4.27
C ASP A 47 1.92 -15.35 3.86
N PHE A 48 2.90 -15.05 4.72
CA PHE A 48 4.31 -15.30 4.45
C PHE A 48 5.02 -15.97 5.63
N ASP A 49 6.02 -16.80 5.31
CA ASP A 49 6.92 -17.38 6.30
C ASP A 49 8.05 -16.39 6.60
N THR A 50 8.18 -15.99 7.87
CA THR A 50 9.16 -14.97 8.28
C THR A 50 10.61 -15.42 8.03
N GLN A 51 10.94 -16.70 8.23
CA GLN A 51 12.28 -17.20 7.97
C GLN A 51 12.58 -17.19 6.47
N GLN A 52 11.62 -17.60 5.65
CA GLN A 52 11.77 -17.57 4.20
C GLN A 52 11.99 -16.15 3.68
N GLU A 53 11.29 -15.15 4.24
CA GLU A 53 11.49 -13.76 3.86
C GLU A 53 12.89 -13.27 4.27
N ILE A 54 13.36 -13.56 5.49
CA ILE A 54 14.72 -13.22 5.92
C ILE A 54 15.77 -13.81 4.95
N GLU A 55 15.56 -15.05 4.50
CA GLU A 55 16.41 -15.68 3.50
C GLU A 55 16.37 -14.94 2.15
N ASN A 56 15.20 -14.50 1.70
CA ASN A 56 15.06 -13.71 0.47
C ASN A 56 15.82 -12.38 0.56
N PHE A 57 15.71 -11.69 1.70
CA PHE A 57 16.47 -10.46 1.98
C PHE A 57 17.97 -10.70 1.98
N THR A 58 18.43 -11.80 2.57
CA THR A 58 19.87 -12.14 2.65
C THR A 58 20.41 -12.63 1.30
N TRP A 59 19.56 -13.28 0.50
CA TRP A 59 19.91 -13.80 -0.81
C TRP A 59 20.09 -12.70 -1.86
N ALA A 60 19.34 -11.60 -1.77
CA ALA A 60 19.26 -10.56 -2.81
C ALA A 60 20.44 -9.58 -2.79
N ASP A 61 20.90 -9.20 -3.98
CA ASP A 61 21.82 -8.06 -4.18
C ASP A 61 21.04 -6.74 -4.32
N VAL A 62 19.83 -6.81 -4.90
CA VAL A 62 18.94 -5.67 -5.13
C VAL A 62 17.53 -6.01 -4.67
N ILE A 63 16.89 -5.06 -3.98
CA ILE A 63 15.50 -5.19 -3.55
C ILE A 63 14.66 -4.11 -4.24
N VAL A 64 13.61 -4.54 -4.93
CA VAL A 64 12.65 -3.65 -5.60
C VAL A 64 11.33 -3.69 -4.86
N TRP A 65 10.89 -2.56 -4.32
CA TRP A 65 9.62 -2.48 -3.61
C TRP A 65 8.58 -1.71 -4.42
N HIS A 66 7.61 -2.45 -4.98
CA HIS A 66 6.44 -1.84 -5.58
C HIS A 66 5.44 -1.50 -4.48
N THR A 67 5.33 -0.24 -4.13
CA THR A 67 4.38 0.23 -3.12
C THR A 67 3.62 1.44 -3.63
N LYS A 68 2.35 1.54 -3.24
CA LYS A 68 1.56 2.75 -3.50
C LYS A 68 2.07 3.90 -2.61
N PRO A 69 2.02 5.16 -3.07
CA PRO A 69 2.29 6.29 -2.19
C PRO A 69 1.33 6.30 -1.01
N LEU A 70 1.84 6.24 0.22
CA LEU A 70 1.06 6.36 1.46
C LEU A 70 0.71 7.83 1.77
N MET A 71 0.17 8.59 0.81
CA MET A 71 -0.09 10.02 1.02
C MET A 71 -1.54 10.36 1.47
N ASN A 72 -2.50 9.42 1.42
CA ASN A 72 -3.91 9.78 1.63
C ASN A 72 -4.65 9.13 2.82
N HIS A 73 -4.13 8.07 3.45
CA HIS A 73 -4.84 7.45 4.58
C HIS A 73 -4.72 8.30 5.87
N PHE A 74 -3.56 8.95 6.10
CA PHE A 74 -3.34 9.80 7.29
C PHE A 74 -4.02 11.17 7.22
N LEU A 75 -4.25 11.72 6.03
CA LEU A 75 -4.85 13.05 5.87
C LEU A 75 -6.38 13.03 5.88
N ASN A 76 -7.02 11.95 5.42
CA ASN A 76 -8.48 11.82 5.47
C ASN A 76 -9.03 11.64 6.89
N GLN A 77 -8.25 11.03 7.81
CA GLN A 77 -8.65 10.95 9.22
C GLN A 77 -8.59 12.29 9.96
N ARG A 78 -7.71 13.22 9.54
CA ARG A 78 -7.66 14.58 10.11
C ARG A 78 -8.73 15.55 9.58
N ARG A 79 -9.30 15.29 8.39
CA ARG A 79 -10.39 16.12 7.82
C ARG A 79 -11.78 15.74 8.33
N ASN A 80 -12.01 14.48 8.70
CA ASN A 80 -13.31 14.05 9.25
C ASN A 80 -13.47 14.31 10.75
N THR A 81 -12.40 14.65 11.47
CA THR A 81 -12.45 15.05 12.88
C THR A 81 -12.54 16.56 13.09
N SER A 82 -12.31 17.38 12.04
CA SER A 82 -12.33 18.84 12.14
C SER A 82 -13.69 19.50 11.83
N HIS A 83 -14.72 18.73 11.45
CA HIS A 83 -16.03 19.28 11.07
C HIS A 83 -17.21 18.89 11.98
N HIS A 84 -16.96 18.20 13.10
CA HIS A 84 -18.06 17.78 13.99
C HIS A 84 -18.16 18.50 15.34
N ASP A 85 -17.36 19.54 15.61
CA ASP A 85 -17.29 20.09 16.98
C ASP A 85 -17.28 21.62 17.11
N LEU A 86 -17.90 22.36 16.17
CA LEU A 86 -18.05 23.83 16.29
C LEU A 86 -19.44 24.37 15.94
N ARG A 87 -20.51 23.56 16.08
CA ARG A 87 -21.90 24.01 15.86
C ARG A 87 -22.88 23.65 16.98
N LYS A 88 -22.43 23.47 18.22
CA LYS A 88 -23.35 23.21 19.35
C LYS A 88 -23.46 24.30 20.41
N ASP A 89 -22.71 25.40 20.30
CA ASP A 89 -22.70 26.45 21.31
C ASP A 89 -23.06 27.83 20.76
N ASN A 90 -24.20 27.98 20.07
CA ASN A 90 -24.96 29.24 20.02
C ASN A 90 -26.26 29.10 19.20
N ALA A 91 -27.33 28.62 19.84
CA ALA A 91 -28.71 28.93 19.45
C ALA A 91 -29.66 28.46 20.57
N MET A 92 -29.76 29.23 21.64
CA MET A 92 -30.89 29.12 22.57
C MET A 92 -32.12 29.75 21.88
N ALA A 93 -33.19 28.97 21.73
CA ALA A 93 -34.48 29.38 21.15
C ALA A 93 -35.21 30.43 22.04
N PRO A 94 -36.29 31.09 21.56
CA PRO A 94 -37.59 30.41 21.53
C PRO A 94 -38.47 30.70 20.30
N THR A 95 -39.33 29.73 20.01
CA THR A 95 -40.45 29.76 19.07
C THR A 95 -41.50 30.81 19.48
N PRO A 96 -42.03 31.64 18.57
CA PRO A 96 -43.20 32.48 18.87
C PRO A 96 -44.47 31.61 18.89
N ILE A 97 -45.23 31.74 19.97
CA ILE A 97 -46.61 31.28 20.08
C ILE A 97 -47.49 32.28 19.31
N ILE A 98 -48.33 31.77 18.40
CA ILE A 98 -49.63 32.35 18.07
C ILE A 98 -50.65 31.23 18.15
#